data_AF-A0A7S0U4F6-F1
#
_entry.id   AF-A0A7S0U4F6-F1
#
_cell.length_a   1.000
_cell.length_b   1.000
_cell.length_c   1.000
_cell.angle_alpha   90.00
_cell.angle_beta   90.00
_cell.angle_gamma   90.00
#
_symmetry.space_group_name_H-M   'P 1'
#
loop_
_entity.id
_entity.type
_entity.pdbx_description
1 polymer ?
#
loop_
_entity_poly.entity_id
_entity_poly.type
_entity_poly.pdbx_seq_one_letter_code
_entity_poly.pdbx_strand_id
1 'polypeptide(L)'
;ALLTHQVEVLFVLCTMLAGKRKAEVQERLMELGIVPALLRMFDGMDWSCPPAVPPPSERIHGPGCECNPESALRIQYLRLVHNLCDMENDYARLKHQLLSTEELASVKEFEVFDSLKQDSHYRERSFASPHSLARPGGAAG
;
A
#
# COMPACT_ATOMS: atom_id res chain seq x y z
N ALA A 1 16.94 -14.18 21.68
CA ALA A 1 16.14 -15.34 21.25
C ALA A 1 15.32 -15.01 20.00
N LEU A 2 14.37 -14.06 20.03
CA LEU A 2 13.53 -13.70 18.87
C LEU A 2 14.28 -13.08 17.67
N LEU A 3 15.39 -12.37 17.91
CA LEU A 3 16.21 -11.77 16.85
C LEU A 3 16.80 -12.82 15.88
N THR A 4 17.02 -14.05 16.34
CA THR A 4 17.58 -15.14 15.53
C THR A 4 16.56 -15.70 14.53
N HIS A 5 15.26 -15.45 14.74
CA HIS A 5 14.17 -16.01 13.94
C HIS A 5 13.44 -14.96 13.09
N GLN A 6 14.05 -13.79 12.87
CA GLN A 6 13.39 -12.69 12.15
C GLN A 6 12.96 -13.11 10.74
N VAL A 7 13.80 -13.84 10.01
CA VAL A 7 13.51 -14.29 8.65
C VAL A 7 12.29 -15.21 8.64
N GLU A 8 12.21 -16.14 9.58
CA GLU A 8 11.12 -17.10 9.72
C GLU A 8 9.81 -16.43 10.15
N VAL A 9 9.89 -15.47 11.08
CA VAL A 9 8.72 -14.68 11.50
C VAL A 9 8.17 -13.90 10.31
N LEU A 10 9.03 -13.18 9.58
CA LEU A 10 8.61 -12.44 8.38
C LEU A 10 8.02 -13.39 7.32
N PHE A 11 8.61 -14.57 7.12
CA PHE A 11 8.12 -15.57 6.19
C PHE A 11 6.71 -16.07 6.54
N VAL A 12 6.45 -16.37 7.83
CA VAL A 12 5.13 -16.81 8.29
C VAL A 12 4.10 -15.71 8.06
N LEU A 13 4.43 -14.47 8.43
CA LEU A 13 3.55 -13.32 8.20
C LEU A 13 3.25 -13.12 6.70
N CYS A 14 4.26 -13.24 5.84
CA CYS A 14 4.07 -13.19 4.38
C CYS A 14 3.11 -14.27 3.89
N THR A 15 3.22 -15.49 4.43
CA THR A 15 2.39 -16.63 4.04
C THR A 15 0.94 -16.42 4.48
N MET A 16 0.73 -15.89 5.69
CA MET A 16 -0.61 -15.52 6.16
C MET A 16 -1.25 -14.43 5.28
N LEU A 17 -0.46 -13.44 4.87
CA LEU A 17 -0.88 -12.34 3.98
C LEU A 17 -1.02 -12.74 2.51
N ALA A 18 -0.65 -13.96 2.12
CA ALA A 18 -0.92 -14.52 0.80
C ALA A 18 -2.10 -15.51 0.82
N GLY A 19 -2.73 -15.73 1.98
CA GLY A 19 -3.80 -16.71 2.16
C GLY A 19 -5.21 -16.15 1.94
N LYS A 20 -6.22 -17.03 1.98
CA LYS A 20 -7.64 -16.68 1.80
C LYS A 20 -8.21 -15.67 2.82
N ARG A 21 -7.57 -15.55 3.98
CA ARG A 21 -7.96 -14.63 5.07
C ARG A 21 -7.06 -13.39 5.15
N LYS A 22 -6.38 -13.05 4.05
CA LYS A 22 -5.45 -11.91 3.97
C LYS A 22 -6.01 -10.61 4.58
N ALA A 23 -7.23 -10.23 4.23
CA ALA A 23 -7.85 -8.99 4.71
C ALA A 23 -7.97 -8.92 6.25
N GLU A 24 -8.40 -10.03 6.87
CA GLU A 24 -8.50 -10.13 8.34
C GLU A 24 -7.12 -10.11 9.01
N VAL A 25 -6.14 -10.78 8.39
CA VAL A 25 -4.75 -10.75 8.87
C VAL A 25 -4.16 -9.35 8.78
N GLN A 26 -4.39 -8.63 7.67
CA GLN A 26 -3.96 -7.24 7.49
C GLN A 26 -4.55 -6.37 8.59
N GLU A 27 -5.88 -6.39 8.78
CA GLU A 27 -6.55 -5.59 9.81
C GLU A 27 -5.97 -5.87 11.20
N ARG A 28 -5.79 -7.16 11.55
CA ARG A 28 -5.23 -7.54 12.83
C ARG A 28 -3.78 -7.09 13.02
N LEU A 29 -2.96 -7.15 11.96
CA LEU A 29 -1.58 -6.66 12.01
C LEU A 29 -1.52 -5.14 12.16
N MET A 30 -2.42 -4.40 11.52
CA MET A 30 -2.52 -2.95 11.68
C MET A 30 -2.90 -2.56 13.11
N GLU A 31 -3.88 -3.24 13.72
CA GLU A 31 -4.26 -3.05 15.13
C GLU A 31 -3.10 -3.31 16.10
N LEU A 32 -2.26 -4.29 15.78
CA LEU A 32 -1.07 -4.63 16.58
C LEU A 32 0.12 -3.71 16.32
N GLY A 33 -0.01 -2.72 15.43
CA GLY A 33 1.05 -1.75 15.15
C GLY A 33 2.20 -2.30 14.30
N ILE A 34 1.89 -3.12 13.30
CA ILE A 34 2.89 -3.67 12.38
C ILE A 34 3.69 -2.58 11.65
N VAL A 35 3.04 -1.48 11.26
CA VAL A 35 3.69 -0.41 10.48
C VAL A 35 4.84 0.27 11.25
N PRO A 36 4.64 0.78 12.49
CA PRO A 36 5.74 1.27 13.31
C PRO A 36 6.86 0.24 13.55
N ALA A 37 6.52 -1.04 13.64
CA ALA A 37 7.52 -2.09 13.80
C ALA A 37 8.36 -2.29 12.53
N LEU A 38 7.73 -2.29 11.36
CA LEU A 38 8.41 -2.38 10.08
C LEU A 38 9.34 -1.19 9.83
N LEU A 39 8.90 0.03 10.17
CA LEU A 39 9.75 1.23 10.07
C LEU A 39 11.01 1.11 10.94
N ARG A 40 10.88 0.70 12.20
CA ARG A 40 12.05 0.47 13.08
C ARG A 40 12.96 -0.65 12.55
N MET A 41 12.41 -1.68 11.93
CA MET A 41 13.20 -2.74 11.30
C MET A 41 13.95 -2.20 10.08
N PHE A 42 13.31 -1.37 9.25
CA PHE A 42 13.93 -0.74 8.10
C PHE A 42 15.13 0.13 8.47
N ASP A 43 14.97 0.97 9.49
CA ASP A 43 16.04 1.85 9.99
C ASP A 43 17.24 1.07 10.56
N GLY A 44 16.99 -0.16 11.04
CA GLY A 44 18.03 -1.05 11.55
C GLY A 44 18.75 -1.86 10.47
N MET A 45 18.32 -1.82 9.21
CA MET A 45 18.94 -2.55 8.10
C MET A 45 19.94 -1.66 7.35
N ASP A 46 21.09 -2.23 6.98
CA ASP A 46 21.99 -1.57 6.04
C ASP A 46 21.47 -1.79 4.61
N TRP A 47 21.04 -0.74 3.94
CA TRP A 47 20.56 -0.79 2.55
C TRP A 47 21.63 -0.42 1.52
N SER A 48 22.74 0.16 1.98
CA SER A 48 23.75 0.79 1.12
C SER A 48 24.91 -0.14 0.80
N CYS A 49 25.17 -1.14 1.66
CA CYS A 49 26.23 -2.10 1.44
C CYS A 49 25.73 -3.31 0.64
N PRO A 50 26.31 -3.61 -0.55
CA PRO A 50 26.20 -4.93 -1.12
C PRO A 50 26.71 -5.92 -0.06
N PRO A 51 25.94 -6.98 0.24
CA PRO A 51 26.30 -7.92 1.30
C PRO A 51 27.71 -8.45 1.04
N ALA A 52 28.58 -8.31 2.02
CA ALA A 52 29.95 -8.80 1.92
C ALA A 52 29.90 -10.29 1.59
N VAL A 53 30.59 -10.71 0.52
CA VAL A 53 30.63 -12.12 0.12
C VAL A 53 31.38 -12.88 1.23
N PRO A 54 30.73 -13.78 1.98
CA PRO A 54 31.40 -14.50 3.03
C PRO A 54 32.48 -15.42 2.44
N PRO A 55 33.60 -15.62 3.16
CA PRO A 55 34.66 -16.52 2.73
C PRO A 55 34.08 -17.93 2.51
N PRO A 56 34.66 -18.74 1.60
CA PRO A 56 34.10 -20.05 1.22
C PRO A 56 33.82 -21.00 2.39
N SER A 57 34.56 -20.87 3.50
CA SER A 57 34.41 -21.64 4.74
C SER A 57 33.17 -21.28 5.56
N GLU A 58 32.60 -20.09 5.36
CA GLU A 58 31.44 -19.57 6.10
C GLU A 58 30.15 -19.65 5.27
N ARG A 59 30.23 -20.21 4.06
CA ARG A 59 29.09 -20.36 3.16
C ARG A 59 28.22 -21.55 3.57
N ILE A 60 26.97 -21.24 3.89
CA ILE A 60 25.98 -22.20 4.40
C ILE A 60 25.67 -23.32 3.38
N HIS A 61 25.76 -23.03 2.07
CA HIS A 61 25.44 -23.98 1.00
C HIS A 61 26.64 -24.45 0.16
N GLY A 62 27.87 -24.20 0.63
CA GLY A 62 29.10 -24.68 -0.01
C GLY A 62 29.72 -23.74 -1.07
N PRO A 63 30.69 -24.23 -1.85
CA PRO A 63 31.47 -23.41 -2.78
C PRO A 63 30.59 -22.81 -3.88
N GLY A 64 30.70 -21.49 -4.09
CA GLY A 64 29.91 -20.77 -5.10
C GLY A 64 28.56 -20.21 -4.63
N CYS A 65 28.15 -20.50 -3.39
CA CYS A 65 26.94 -19.90 -2.82
C CYS A 65 27.13 -18.42 -2.49
N GLU A 66 26.18 -17.57 -2.90
CA GLU A 66 26.11 -16.13 -2.58
C GLU A 66 25.00 -15.80 -1.57
N CYS A 67 24.36 -16.82 -0.99
CA CYS A 67 23.32 -16.63 0.02
C CYS A 67 23.93 -15.99 1.26
N ASN A 68 23.41 -14.82 1.61
CA ASN A 68 23.78 -14.13 2.83
C ASN A 68 22.52 -13.92 3.69
N PRO A 69 22.62 -14.14 5.01
CA PRO A 69 21.48 -14.07 5.91
C PRO A 69 20.85 -12.67 5.96
N GLU A 70 21.66 -11.63 5.75
CA GLU A 70 21.21 -10.24 5.71
C GLU A 70 20.28 -9.97 4.51
N SER A 71 20.60 -10.53 3.35
CA SER A 71 19.76 -10.42 2.15
C SER A 71 18.52 -11.27 2.27
N ALA A 72 18.60 -12.45 2.92
CA ALA A 72 17.40 -13.21 3.23
C ALA A 72 16.42 -12.37 4.08
N LEU A 73 16.94 -11.65 5.08
CA LEU A 73 16.14 -10.73 5.89
C LEU A 73 15.56 -9.58 5.06
N ARG A 74 16.38 -8.88 4.25
CA ARG A 74 15.92 -7.78 3.37
C ARG A 74 14.84 -8.26 2.39
N ILE A 75 15.02 -9.43 1.78
CA ILE A 75 14.07 -10.03 0.85
C ILE A 75 12.74 -10.33 1.55
N GLN A 76 12.76 -10.96 2.73
CA GLN A 76 11.54 -11.25 3.47
C GLN A 76 10.85 -9.98 3.96
N TYR A 77 11.61 -8.97 4.35
CA TYR A 77 11.07 -7.66 4.74
C TYR A 77 10.31 -7.01 3.58
N LEU A 78 10.95 -6.91 2.41
CA LEU A 78 10.33 -6.30 1.23
C LEU A 78 9.09 -7.09 0.77
N ARG A 79 9.14 -8.42 0.84
CA ARG A 79 7.99 -9.27 0.54
C ARG A 79 6.84 -9.03 1.52
N LEU A 80 7.13 -8.85 2.80
CA LEU A 80 6.11 -8.57 3.79
C LEU A 80 5.44 -7.22 3.54
N VAL A 81 6.22 -6.18 3.30
CA VAL A 81 5.71 -4.84 2.95
C VAL A 81 4.84 -4.92 1.71
N HIS A 82 5.32 -5.60 0.66
CA HIS A 82 4.54 -5.81 -0.56
C HIS A 82 3.21 -6.52 -0.26
N ASN A 83 3.23 -7.67 0.43
CA ASN A 83 2.02 -8.43 0.71
C ASN A 83 1.04 -7.71 1.66
N LEU A 84 1.56 -6.87 2.56
CA LEU A 84 0.75 -6.03 3.43
C LEU A 84 0.05 -4.91 2.64
N CYS A 85 0.71 -4.35 1.63
CA CYS A 85 0.20 -3.27 0.79
C CYS A 85 -0.55 -3.74 -0.47
N ASP A 86 -0.40 -5.00 -0.86
CA ASP A 86 -1.05 -5.62 -2.00
C ASP A 86 -2.54 -5.79 -1.68
N MET A 87 -3.36 -4.82 -2.09
CA MET A 87 -4.76 -4.71 -1.68
C MET A 87 -5.67 -5.02 -2.86
N GLU A 88 -6.19 -6.25 -2.93
CA GLU A 88 -7.04 -6.65 -4.07
C GLU A 88 -8.41 -5.95 -4.12
N ASN A 89 -8.92 -5.27 -3.08
CA ASN A 89 -10.31 -4.75 -3.16
C ASN A 89 -10.75 -3.60 -2.23
N ASP A 90 -9.87 -2.94 -1.47
CA ASP A 90 -10.32 -1.80 -0.63
C ASP A 90 -9.29 -0.67 -0.55
N TYR A 91 -9.01 -0.10 -1.72
CA TYR A 91 -8.07 1.01 -1.92
C TYR A 91 -8.43 2.25 -1.06
N ALA A 92 -9.67 2.36 -0.57
CA ALA A 92 -10.17 3.53 0.14
C ALA A 92 -9.84 3.56 1.64
N ARG A 93 -9.87 2.40 2.33
CA ARG A 93 -9.71 2.33 3.80
C ARG A 93 -8.26 2.39 4.27
N LEU A 94 -7.33 1.80 3.52
CA LEU A 94 -5.93 1.66 3.95
C LEU A 94 -4.95 2.62 3.25
N LYS A 95 -5.31 3.28 2.13
CA LYS A 95 -4.46 4.30 1.49
C LYS A 95 -4.01 5.41 2.45
N HIS A 96 -4.84 5.66 3.45
CA HIS A 96 -4.65 6.67 4.47
C HIS A 96 -3.88 6.17 5.69
N GLN A 97 -3.63 4.86 5.82
CA GLN A 97 -2.98 4.29 7.01
C GLN A 97 -1.46 4.29 6.94
N LEU A 98 -0.87 4.44 5.74
CA LEU A 98 0.58 4.65 5.58
C LEU A 98 0.98 6.12 5.65
N LEU A 99 0.00 7.02 5.62
CA LEU A 99 0.23 8.45 5.74
C LEU A 99 0.42 8.82 7.20
N SER A 100 1.35 9.74 7.45
CA SER A 100 1.37 10.48 8.71
C SER A 100 0.07 11.26 8.89
N THR A 101 -0.18 11.72 10.12
CA THR A 101 -1.34 12.55 10.42
C THR A 101 -1.39 13.84 9.61
N GLU A 102 -0.23 14.41 9.29
CA GLU A 102 -0.10 15.64 8.52
C GLU A 102 -0.39 15.39 7.03
N GLU A 103 0.22 14.36 6.44
CA GLU A 103 -0.04 13.96 5.05
C GLU A 103 -1.52 13.58 4.84
N LEU A 104 -2.11 12.89 5.82
CA LEU A 104 -3.52 12.54 5.79
C LEU A 104 -4.43 13.78 5.82
N ALA A 105 -4.05 14.83 6.55
CA ALA A 105 -4.80 16.08 6.58
C ALA A 105 -4.78 16.77 5.22
N SER A 106 -3.61 16.84 4.58
CA SER A 106 -3.46 17.45 3.24
C SER A 106 -4.25 16.69 2.16
N VAL A 107 -4.25 15.35 2.21
CA VAL A 107 -5.02 14.53 1.26
C VAL A 107 -6.52 14.78 1.42
N LYS A 108 -7.03 14.84 2.66
CA LYS A 108 -8.45 15.13 2.92
C LYS A 108 -8.86 16.52 2.45
N GLU A 109 -8.00 17.53 2.66
CA GLU A 109 -8.25 18.89 2.18
C GLU A 109 -8.36 18.93 0.64
N PHE A 110 -7.49 18.20 -0.05
CA PHE A 110 -7.53 18.07 -1.50
C PHE A 110 -8.77 17.34 -2.00
N GLU A 111 -9.21 16.26 -1.35
CA GLU A 111 -10.44 15.53 -1.71
C GLU A 111 -11.70 16.40 -1.57
N VAL A 112 -11.77 17.24 -0.54
CA VAL A 112 -12.87 18.20 -0.35
C VAL A 112 -12.85 19.24 -1.46
N PHE A 113 -11.69 19.79 -1.78
CA PHE A 113 -11.54 20.77 -2.85
C PHE A 113 -11.95 20.19 -4.21
N ASP A 114 -11.54 18.96 -4.53
CA ASP A 114 -11.87 18.29 -5.78
C ASP A 114 -13.38 17.98 -5.90
N SER A 115 -14.00 17.55 -4.79
CA SER A 115 -15.46 17.31 -4.71
C SER A 115 -16.26 18.60 -4.97
N LEU A 116 -15.84 19.72 -4.37
CA LEU A 116 -16.49 21.02 -4.58
C LEU A 116 -16.35 21.51 -6.03
N LYS A 117 -15.22 21.21 -6.67
CA LYS A 117 -14.95 21.57 -8.07
C LYS A 117 -15.75 20.71 -9.06
N GLN A 118 -15.98 19.43 -8.73
CA GLN A 118 -16.88 18.56 -9.50
C GLN A 118 -18.34 19.02 -9.37
N ASP A 119 -18.77 19.38 -8.16
CA ASP A 119 -20.12 19.90 -7.93
C ASP A 119 -20.37 21.23 -8.65
N SER A 120 -19.39 22.15 -8.67
CA SER A 120 -19.52 23.40 -9.43
C SER A 120 -19.61 23.14 -10.94
N HIS A 121 -18.83 22.20 -11.47
CA HIS A 121 -18.87 21.84 -12.89
C HIS A 121 -20.18 21.17 -13.31
N TYR A 122 -20.78 20.36 -12.43
CA TYR A 122 -22.11 19.76 -12.66
C TYR A 122 -23.20 20.83 -12.64
N ARG A 123 -23.16 21.74 -11.66
CA ARG A 123 -24.12 22.83 -11.53
C ARG A 123 -24.08 23.77 -12.73
N GLU A 124 -22.90 24.13 -13.22
CA GLU A 124 -22.73 24.95 -14.42
C GLU A 124 -23.25 24.27 -15.70
N ARG A 125 -23.10 22.95 -15.83
CA ARG A 125 -23.66 22.19 -16.97
C ARG A 125 -25.18 22.05 -16.92
N SER A 126 -25.78 21.94 -15.72
CA SER A 126 -27.25 21.86 -15.58
C SER A 126 -27.96 23.19 -15.87
N PHE A 127 -27.30 24.34 -15.72
CA PHE A 127 -27.87 25.65 -16.08
C PHE A 127 -27.72 26.01 -17.56
N ALA A 128 -26.87 25.30 -18.32
CA ALA A 128 -26.62 25.56 -19.75
C ALA A 128 -27.65 24.92 -20.70
N SER A 129 -28.87 24.62 -20.25
CA SER A 129 -29.97 24.23 -21.15
C SER A 129 -31.28 24.93 -20.79
N PRO A 130 -31.58 26.03 -21.50
CA PRO A 130 -32.96 26.26 -21.89
C PRO A 130 -33.06 26.65 -23.38
N HIS A 131 -34.16 26.21 -24.00
CA HIS A 131 -34.70 26.54 -25.33
C HIS A 131 -34.42 25.57 -26.49
N SER A 132 -35.38 24.65 -26.70
CA SER A 132 -35.99 24.54 -28.03
C SER A 132 -37.49 24.73 -27.90
N LEU A 133 -37.95 25.82 -28.53
CA LEU A 133 -39.30 26.36 -28.51
C LEU A 133 -40.31 25.39 -29.12
N ALA A 134 -41.40 25.16 -28.38
CA ALA A 134 -42.68 24.81 -28.97
C ALA A 134 -43.09 25.89 -29.98
N ARG A 135 -43.59 25.48 -31.15
CA ARG A 135 -44.32 26.37 -32.06
C ARG A 135 -45.71 25.79 -32.35
N PRO A 136 -46.75 26.62 -32.47
CA PRO A 136 -48.15 26.19 -32.44
C PRO A 136 -48.80 26.07 -33.83
N GLY A 137 -49.73 25.12 -33.95
CA GLY A 137 -51.07 25.24 -34.57
C GLY A 137 -51.29 25.60 -36.06
N GLY A 138 -52.06 24.74 -36.74
CA GLY A 138 -53.00 25.03 -37.86
C GLY A 138 -52.45 24.91 -39.29
N ALA A 139 -53.17 24.49 -40.34
CA ALA A 139 -54.59 24.17 -40.54
C ALA A 139 -54.78 23.39 -41.87
N ALA A 140 -55.97 22.80 -42.00
CA ALA A 140 -56.69 22.20 -43.14
C ALA A 140 -56.17 22.28 -44.60
N GLY A 141 -56.48 21.21 -45.36
CA GLY A 141 -56.44 21.11 -46.83
C GLY A 141 -56.66 19.68 -47.28
#